data_AF-A0A8S9WLV7-F1
#
_entry.id   AF-A0A8S9WLV7-F1
#
_cell.length_a   1.000
_cell.length_b   1.000
_cell.length_c   1.000
_cell.angle_alpha   90.00
_cell.angle_beta   90.00
_cell.angle_gamma   90.00
#
_symmetry.space_group_name_H-M   'P 1'
#
loop_
_entity.id
_entity.type
_entity.pdbx_description
1 polymer ?
#
loop_
_entity_poly.entity_id
_entity_poly.type
_entity_poly.pdbx_seq_one_letter_code
_entity_poly.pdbx_strand_id
1 'polypeptide(L)'
;GKKHQANLARRAAKEAKDSPQQPAPDKPRIEPKKFVKIGRPGYRVTKQRDPETGQQSLLYQVDYPEIAEGILPRHRFMSAYEQRVEPPDRKWQYLLFAAEPYETIAFKVPSREVDKSENKFWTHWNKDTKQFFLQFAFKNEPVAPPPSGLPSGHMPPIRPPPHMMPPPPPMNVPPPPPMFNPVPPPPPNLLMAPPPPPSQPAMM
;
A
#
# COMPACT_ATOMS: atom_id res chain seq x y z
N GLY A 1 -15.22 -29.31 -18.79
CA GLY A 1 -15.52 -30.67 -19.28
C GLY A 1 -16.74 -31.26 -18.60
N LYS A 2 -17.47 -32.17 -19.25
CA LYS A 2 -18.76 -32.73 -18.77
C LYS A 2 -18.74 -33.30 -17.34
N LYS A 3 -17.62 -33.91 -16.93
CA LYS A 3 -17.39 -34.41 -15.56
C LYS A 3 -17.45 -33.29 -14.49
N HIS A 4 -16.98 -32.09 -14.81
CA HIS A 4 -17.03 -30.94 -13.90
C HIS A 4 -18.47 -30.43 -13.72
N GLN A 5 -19.26 -30.37 -14.80
CA GLN A 5 -20.67 -29.99 -14.71
C GLN A 5 -21.49 -31.00 -13.89
N ALA A 6 -21.23 -32.31 -14.05
CA ALA A 6 -21.88 -33.34 -13.26
C ALA A 6 -21.55 -33.24 -11.75
N ASN A 7 -20.30 -32.91 -11.39
CA ASN A 7 -19.91 -32.70 -9.99
C ASN A 7 -20.47 -31.39 -9.41
N LEU A 8 -20.56 -30.32 -10.20
CA LEU A 8 -21.23 -29.07 -9.80
C LEU A 8 -22.71 -29.30 -9.51
N ALA A 9 -23.42 -30.02 -10.40
CA ALA A 9 -24.83 -30.34 -10.21
C ALA A 9 -25.07 -31.19 -8.96
N ARG A 10 -24.21 -32.18 -8.69
CA ARG A 10 -24.28 -32.99 -7.46
C ARG A 10 -24.01 -32.17 -6.20
N ARG A 11 -23.07 -31.22 -6.25
CA ARG A 11 -22.78 -30.31 -5.12
C ARG A 11 -23.98 -29.39 -4.85
N ALA A 12 -24.53 -28.76 -5.88
CA ALA A 12 -25.72 -27.91 -5.78
C ALA A 12 -26.94 -28.67 -5.23
N ALA A 13 -27.18 -29.91 -5.68
CA ALA A 13 -28.28 -30.73 -5.20
C ALA A 13 -28.09 -31.18 -3.73
N LYS A 14 -26.85 -31.40 -3.29
CA LYS A 14 -26.54 -31.74 -1.91
C LYS A 14 -26.70 -30.54 -0.99
N GLU A 15 -26.23 -29.35 -1.39
CA GLU A 15 -26.42 -28.09 -0.64
C GLU A 15 -27.90 -27.68 -0.56
N ALA A 16 -28.69 -27.92 -1.62
CA ALA A 16 -30.14 -27.64 -1.61
C ALA A 16 -30.93 -28.56 -0.67
N LYS A 17 -30.48 -29.80 -0.44
CA LYS A 17 -31.11 -30.74 0.50
C LYS A 17 -30.65 -30.55 1.95
N ASP A 18 -29.45 -30.03 2.15
CA ASP A 18 -28.85 -29.80 3.48
C ASP A 18 -29.19 -28.42 4.06
N SER A 19 -29.72 -27.50 3.24
CA SER A 19 -30.38 -26.29 3.73
C SER A 19 -31.73 -26.67 4.33
N PRO A 20 -31.94 -26.60 5.66
CA PRO A 20 -33.28 -26.62 6.20
C PRO A 20 -34.07 -25.46 5.56
N GLN A 21 -35.11 -25.80 4.81
CA GLN A 21 -36.23 -24.90 4.51
C GLN A 21 -36.99 -24.62 5.82
N GLN A 22 -36.30 -24.03 6.79
CA GLN A 22 -36.95 -23.13 7.71
C GLN A 22 -37.22 -21.86 6.90
N PRO A 23 -38.45 -21.33 6.85
CA PRO A 23 -38.65 -19.97 6.36
C PRO A 23 -37.75 -19.09 7.22
N ALA A 24 -36.61 -18.68 6.66
CA ALA A 24 -35.74 -17.75 7.33
C ALA A 24 -36.61 -16.53 7.64
N PRO A 25 -36.64 -16.04 8.89
CA PRO A 25 -37.33 -14.80 9.19
C PRO A 25 -36.83 -13.77 8.19
N ASP A 26 -37.77 -13.15 7.47
CA ASP A 26 -37.51 -12.18 6.42
C ASP A 26 -36.57 -11.13 7.00
N LYS A 27 -35.27 -11.27 6.70
CA LYS A 27 -34.27 -10.33 7.19
C LYS A 27 -34.69 -9.03 6.53
N PRO A 28 -35.12 -8.01 7.28
CA PRO A 28 -35.64 -6.79 6.70
C PRO A 28 -34.59 -6.30 5.71
N ARG A 29 -34.94 -6.39 4.42
CA ARG A 29 -34.09 -5.90 3.34
C ARG A 29 -34.16 -4.39 3.45
N ILE A 30 -33.29 -3.82 4.27
CA ILE A 30 -33.13 -2.39 4.40
C ILE A 30 -32.69 -1.92 3.01
N GLU A 31 -33.62 -1.38 2.24
CA GLU A 31 -33.29 -0.73 0.99
C GLU A 31 -32.41 0.47 1.34
N PRO A 32 -31.15 0.51 0.88
CA PRO A 32 -30.29 1.64 1.15
C PRO A 32 -30.93 2.86 0.49
N LYS A 33 -31.22 3.89 1.30
CA LYS A 33 -31.71 5.18 0.82
C LYS A 33 -30.66 5.73 -0.16
N LYS A 34 -31.09 6.03 -1.38
CA LYS A 34 -30.20 6.59 -2.41
C LYS A 34 -29.96 8.06 -2.11
N PHE A 35 -28.80 8.36 -1.52
CA PHE A 35 -28.33 9.74 -1.35
C PHE A 35 -27.50 10.18 -2.56
N VAL A 36 -27.57 11.46 -2.90
CA VAL A 36 -26.63 12.07 -3.86
C VAL A 36 -25.29 12.22 -3.13
N LYS A 37 -24.23 11.62 -3.66
CA LYS A 37 -22.91 11.72 -3.03
C LYS A 37 -22.34 13.11 -3.22
N ILE A 38 -21.93 13.73 -2.12
CA ILE A 38 -21.46 15.14 -2.09
C ILE A 38 -19.95 15.29 -2.33
N GLY A 39 -19.24 14.17 -2.52
CA GLY A 39 -17.80 14.13 -2.78
C GLY A 39 -17.00 13.52 -1.63
N ARG A 40 -15.71 13.83 -1.58
CA ARG A 40 -14.76 13.26 -0.61
C ARG A 40 -14.71 14.11 0.67
N PRO A 41 -14.66 13.50 1.85
CA PRO A 41 -14.52 14.22 3.12
C PRO A 41 -13.12 14.82 3.27
N GLY A 42 -13.00 15.86 4.09
CA GLY A 42 -11.71 16.40 4.51
C GLY A 42 -11.00 15.44 5.47
N TYR A 43 -9.67 15.38 5.43
CA TYR A 43 -8.92 14.52 6.33
C TYR A 43 -7.53 15.06 6.69
N ARG A 44 -7.04 14.62 7.86
CA ARG A 44 -5.67 14.82 8.34
C ARG A 44 -5.10 13.52 8.88
N VAL A 45 -3.84 13.24 8.55
CA VAL A 45 -3.13 12.06 9.02
C VAL A 45 -1.86 12.49 9.75
N THR A 46 -1.72 12.06 11.00
CA THR A 46 -0.55 12.33 11.83
C THR A 46 0.20 11.04 12.08
N LYS A 47 1.49 11.01 11.73
CA LYS A 47 2.40 9.92 12.09
C LYS A 47 3.00 10.24 13.46
N GLN A 48 2.93 9.30 14.37
CA GLN A 48 3.43 9.45 15.73
C GLN A 48 4.42 8.33 16.04
N ARG A 49 5.34 8.62 16.96
CA ARG A 49 6.25 7.63 17.53
C ARG A 49 6.23 7.77 19.04
N ASP A 50 5.91 6.69 19.71
CA ASP A 50 5.94 6.59 21.16
C ASP A 50 7.41 6.70 21.63
N PRO A 51 7.76 7.67 22.50
CA PRO A 51 9.15 7.94 22.86
C PRO A 51 9.75 6.86 23.76
N GLU A 52 8.94 6.14 24.54
CA GLU A 52 9.42 5.12 25.47
C GLU A 52 9.63 3.77 24.76
N THR A 53 8.64 3.36 23.98
CA THR A 53 8.63 2.04 23.31
C THR A 53 9.17 2.09 21.89
N GLY A 54 9.36 3.29 21.33
CA GLY A 54 9.73 3.50 19.93
C GLY A 54 8.64 3.12 18.92
N GLN A 55 7.45 2.72 19.40
CA GLN A 55 6.35 2.20 18.60
C GLN A 55 5.78 3.27 17.68
N GLN A 56 5.55 2.93 16.40
CA GLN A 56 4.96 3.84 15.43
C GLN A 56 3.43 3.73 15.46
N SER A 57 2.75 4.88 15.43
CA SER A 57 1.29 4.95 15.35
C SER A 57 0.83 5.94 14.28
N LEU A 58 -0.41 5.75 13.84
CA LEU A 58 -1.09 6.62 12.89
C LEU A 58 -2.39 7.11 13.53
N LEU A 59 -2.59 8.43 13.51
CA LEU A 59 -3.84 9.08 13.89
C LEU A 59 -4.49 9.67 12.64
N TYR A 60 -5.71 9.23 12.38
CA TYR A 60 -6.57 9.73 11.32
C TYR A 60 -7.65 10.63 11.91
N GLN A 61 -7.88 11.74 11.25
CA GLN A 61 -8.94 12.68 11.55
C GLN A 61 -9.69 12.91 10.25
N VAL A 62 -10.99 12.66 10.23
CA VAL A 62 -11.83 12.79 9.04
C VAL A 62 -13.01 13.69 9.38
N ASP A 63 -13.16 14.77 8.62
CA ASP A 63 -14.18 15.79 8.81
C ASP A 63 -15.40 15.48 7.94
N TYR A 64 -16.58 15.39 8.57
CA TYR A 64 -17.85 15.08 7.92
C TYR A 64 -18.94 16.13 8.21
N PRO A 65 -18.73 17.42 7.87
CA PRO A 65 -19.65 18.50 8.22
C PRO A 65 -21.10 18.28 7.74
N GLU A 66 -21.29 17.64 6.59
CA GLU A 66 -22.60 17.39 5.96
C GLU A 66 -23.04 15.91 6.05
N ILE A 67 -22.67 15.19 7.12
CA ILE A 67 -23.10 13.80 7.33
C ILE A 67 -24.62 13.69 7.52
N ALA A 68 -25.23 12.64 6.96
CA ALA A 68 -26.66 12.39 7.13
C ALA A 68 -27.04 12.12 8.61
N GLU A 69 -28.22 12.56 9.01
CA GLU A 69 -28.72 12.38 10.37
C GLU A 69 -28.85 10.89 10.74
N GLY A 70 -28.40 10.53 11.94
CA GLY A 70 -28.42 9.15 12.43
C GLY A 70 -27.33 8.24 11.86
N ILE A 71 -26.51 8.71 10.91
CA ILE A 71 -25.38 7.94 10.38
C ILE A 71 -24.14 8.15 11.26
N LEU A 72 -23.44 7.03 11.52
CA LEU A 72 -22.14 7.03 12.19
C LEU A 72 -21.06 6.61 11.21
N PRO A 73 -19.92 7.33 11.15
CA PRO A 73 -18.79 6.91 10.32
C PRO A 73 -18.31 5.51 10.69
N ARG A 74 -17.98 4.72 9.66
CA ARG A 74 -17.46 3.36 9.81
C ARG A 74 -16.08 3.27 9.18
N HIS A 75 -15.29 2.32 9.67
CA HIS A 75 -13.97 2.03 9.13
C HIS A 75 -13.78 0.53 8.91
N ARG A 76 -12.87 0.17 8.00
CA ARG A 76 -12.50 -1.24 7.74
C ARG A 76 -11.07 -1.34 7.20
N PHE A 77 -10.31 -2.32 7.68
CA PHE A 77 -9.08 -2.76 7.02
C PHE A 77 -9.44 -3.71 5.88
N MET A 78 -8.95 -3.40 4.68
CA MET A 78 -9.18 -4.15 3.45
C MET A 78 -7.84 -4.59 2.88
N SER A 79 -7.78 -5.83 2.41
CA SER A 79 -6.55 -6.36 1.81
C SER A 79 -6.32 -5.78 0.41
N ALA A 80 -5.06 -5.75 -0.06
CA ALA A 80 -4.73 -5.27 -1.40
C ALA A 80 -5.34 -6.11 -2.55
N TYR A 81 -5.80 -7.34 -2.27
CA TYR A 81 -6.45 -8.23 -3.24
C TYR A 81 -7.93 -7.89 -3.48
N GLU A 82 -8.57 -7.14 -2.57
CA GLU A 82 -9.99 -6.79 -2.68
C GLU A 82 -10.22 -5.58 -3.60
N GLN A 83 -9.22 -4.70 -3.76
CA GLN A 83 -9.33 -3.54 -4.64
C GLN A 83 -9.01 -3.89 -6.10
N ARG A 84 -9.60 -3.15 -7.05
CA ARG A 84 -9.49 -3.40 -8.51
C ARG A 84 -8.77 -2.28 -9.28
N VAL A 85 -8.24 -1.28 -8.59
CA VAL A 85 -7.66 -0.08 -9.18
C VAL A 85 -6.18 -0.28 -9.49
N GLU A 86 -5.40 -0.74 -8.51
CA GLU A 86 -3.98 -1.02 -8.64
C GLU A 86 -3.71 -2.53 -8.70
N PRO A 87 -2.55 -2.98 -9.21
CA PRO A 87 -2.10 -4.36 -9.02
C PRO A 87 -2.03 -4.73 -7.52
N PRO A 88 -2.51 -5.90 -7.09
CA PRO A 88 -2.46 -6.30 -5.69
C PRO A 88 -1.02 -6.43 -5.17
N ASP A 89 -0.68 -5.68 -4.11
CA ASP A 89 0.59 -5.80 -3.39
C ASP A 89 0.34 -6.15 -1.91
N ARG A 90 0.80 -7.34 -1.49
CA ARG A 90 0.66 -7.87 -0.14
C ARG A 90 1.35 -7.04 0.94
N LYS A 91 2.32 -6.21 0.56
CA LYS A 91 3.03 -5.33 1.51
C LYS A 91 2.13 -4.24 2.07
N TRP A 92 0.96 -4.02 1.46
CA TRP A 92 0.04 -2.96 1.81
C TRP A 92 -1.35 -3.50 2.16
N GLN A 93 -1.99 -2.78 3.07
CA GLN A 93 -3.40 -2.85 3.37
C GLN A 93 -4.02 -1.49 3.09
N TYR A 94 -5.35 -1.46 2.98
CA TYR A 94 -6.10 -0.24 2.79
C TYR A 94 -7.03 -0.02 3.97
N LEU A 95 -6.88 1.11 4.66
CA LEU A 95 -7.81 1.52 5.71
C LEU A 95 -8.89 2.39 5.09
N LEU A 96 -10.13 1.90 5.09
CA LEU A 96 -11.29 2.57 4.51
C LEU A 96 -12.04 3.34 5.59
N PHE A 97 -12.56 4.50 5.21
CA PHE A 97 -13.56 5.24 5.98
C PHE A 97 -14.79 5.49 5.11
N ALA A 98 -15.98 5.25 5.66
CA ALA A 98 -17.24 5.42 4.98
C ALA A 98 -18.27 6.09 5.88
N ALA A 99 -18.93 7.12 5.36
CA ALA A 99 -20.08 7.77 5.97
C ALA A 99 -20.94 8.35 4.85
N GLU A 100 -22.25 8.08 4.84
CA GLU A 100 -23.15 8.68 3.85
C GLU A 100 -23.44 10.15 4.22
N PRO A 101 -23.50 11.09 3.26
CA PRO A 101 -23.46 10.91 1.80
C PRO A 101 -22.05 10.99 1.16
N TYR A 102 -20.99 11.02 1.97
CA TYR A 102 -19.63 11.13 1.45
C TYR A 102 -19.17 9.87 0.69
N GLU A 103 -18.22 10.07 -0.22
CA GLU A 103 -17.50 8.98 -0.85
C GLU A 103 -16.62 8.24 0.17
N THR A 104 -16.53 6.92 0.01
CA THR A 104 -15.58 6.11 0.76
C THR A 104 -14.15 6.50 0.38
N ILE A 105 -13.35 6.85 1.36
CA ILE A 105 -11.92 7.11 1.19
C ILE A 105 -11.11 5.92 1.70
N ALA A 106 -9.93 5.71 1.12
CA ALA A 106 -9.02 4.64 1.53
C ALA A 106 -7.60 5.18 1.66
N PHE A 107 -6.91 4.75 2.71
CA PHE A 107 -5.51 5.07 2.95
C PHE A 107 -4.66 3.83 2.79
N LYS A 108 -3.57 3.93 2.03
CA LYS A 108 -2.58 2.86 1.90
C LYS A 108 -1.72 2.80 3.16
N VAL A 109 -1.76 1.67 3.86
CA VAL A 109 -1.09 1.43 5.14
C VAL A 109 -0.18 0.21 5.01
N PRO A 110 1.04 0.22 5.57
CA PRO A 110 1.87 -0.99 5.59
C PRO A 110 1.12 -2.17 6.21
N SER A 111 1.25 -3.36 5.63
CA SER A 111 0.60 -4.59 6.12
C SER A 111 1.25 -5.17 7.38
N ARG A 112 1.69 -4.31 8.31
CA ARG A 112 2.23 -4.67 9.62
C ARG A 112 1.10 -4.99 10.58
N GLU A 113 1.36 -5.86 11.55
CA GLU A 113 0.38 -6.16 12.58
C GLU A 113 0.05 -4.91 13.40
N VAL A 114 -1.24 -4.71 13.65
CA VAL A 114 -1.75 -3.63 14.49
C VAL A 114 -1.90 -4.13 15.93
N ASP A 115 -1.47 -3.32 16.88
CA ASP A 115 -1.69 -3.57 18.31
C ASP A 115 -3.14 -3.24 18.66
N LYS A 116 -3.92 -4.25 19.02
CA LYS A 116 -5.37 -4.13 19.32
C LYS A 116 -5.66 -3.81 20.78
N SER A 117 -4.64 -3.49 21.58
CA SER A 117 -4.81 -3.05 22.96
C SER A 117 -5.63 -1.74 23.00
N GLU A 118 -6.55 -1.60 23.95
CA GLU A 118 -7.53 -0.50 24.01
C GLU A 118 -6.89 0.91 24.00
N ASN A 119 -5.72 1.06 24.62
CA ASN A 119 -4.99 2.34 24.64
C ASN A 119 -4.28 2.67 23.32
N LYS A 120 -4.01 1.65 22.50
CA LYS A 120 -3.24 1.77 21.26
C LYS A 120 -4.12 1.76 20.02
N PHE A 121 -5.28 1.12 20.07
CA PHE A 121 -6.30 1.11 19.03
C PHE A 121 -7.62 1.67 19.57
N TRP A 122 -8.02 2.85 19.08
CA TRP A 122 -9.28 3.46 19.49
C TRP A 122 -9.90 4.28 18.37
N THR A 123 -11.21 4.48 18.46
CA THR A 123 -11.97 5.36 17.57
C THR A 123 -12.86 6.27 18.38
N HIS A 124 -13.05 7.51 17.93
CA HIS A 124 -13.93 8.47 18.57
C HIS A 124 -14.71 9.26 17.52
N TRP A 125 -16.03 9.40 17.73
CA TRP A 125 -16.89 10.23 16.89
C TRP A 125 -17.38 11.42 17.70
N ASN A 126 -16.91 12.62 17.33
CA ASN A 126 -17.42 13.86 17.89
C ASN A 126 -18.64 14.31 17.08
N LYS A 127 -19.83 14.21 17.68
CA LYS A 127 -21.11 14.54 17.04
C LYS A 127 -21.32 16.04 16.84
N ASP A 128 -20.64 16.86 17.63
CA ASP A 128 -20.78 18.33 17.63
C ASP A 128 -19.92 18.94 16.53
N THR A 129 -18.64 18.55 16.46
CA THR A 129 -17.72 19.02 15.40
C THR A 129 -17.82 18.22 14.12
N LYS A 130 -18.55 17.11 14.13
CA LYS A 130 -18.65 16.13 13.02
C LYS A 130 -17.29 15.56 12.60
N GLN A 131 -16.44 15.27 13.58
CA GLN A 131 -15.09 14.75 13.36
C GLN A 131 -14.96 13.30 13.83
N PHE A 132 -14.45 12.46 12.93
CA PHE A 132 -14.13 11.07 13.23
C PHE A 132 -12.64 10.90 13.42
N PHE A 133 -12.27 10.32 14.56
CA PHE A 133 -10.90 10.01 14.94
C PHE A 133 -10.71 8.50 14.96
N LEU A 134 -9.58 8.05 14.43
CA LEU A 134 -9.13 6.68 14.53
C LEU A 134 -7.62 6.68 14.75
N GLN A 135 -7.18 6.05 15.83
CA GLN A 135 -5.77 5.85 16.13
C GLN A 135 -5.47 4.36 16.21
N PHE A 136 -4.33 3.97 15.65
CA PHE A 136 -3.74 2.66 15.91
C PHE A 136 -2.23 2.72 15.96
N ALA A 137 -1.63 1.86 16.78
CA ALA A 137 -0.19 1.62 16.78
C ALA A 137 0.14 0.31 16.06
N PHE A 138 1.27 0.28 15.35
CA PHE A 138 1.81 -0.97 14.82
C PHE A 138 2.48 -1.75 15.95
N LYS A 139 2.40 -3.07 15.93
CA LYS A 139 3.26 -3.88 16.77
C LYS A 139 4.73 -3.60 16.40
N ASN A 140 5.58 -3.56 17.43
CA ASN A 140 7.01 -3.58 17.21
C ASN A 140 7.33 -4.94 16.57
N GLU A 141 7.99 -4.92 15.42
CA GLU A 141 8.60 -6.16 14.96
C GLU A 141 9.65 -6.53 16.01
N PRO A 142 9.68 -7.78 16.49
CA PRO A 142 10.86 -8.24 17.19
C PRO A 142 12.00 -8.00 16.21
N VAL A 143 12.97 -7.17 16.60
CA VAL A 143 14.25 -7.10 15.90
C VAL A 143 14.73 -8.54 15.92
N ALA A 144 14.62 -9.24 14.80
CA ALA A 144 15.20 -10.56 14.67
C ALA A 144 16.66 -10.37 15.12
N PRO A 145 17.14 -11.16 16.09
CA PRO A 145 18.53 -11.05 16.47
C PRO A 145 19.35 -11.07 15.17
N PRO A 146 20.34 -10.18 15.01
CA PRO A 146 21.24 -10.29 13.86
C PRO A 146 21.67 -11.75 13.78
N PRO A 147 21.78 -12.38 12.59
CA PRO A 147 22.12 -13.78 12.49
C PRO A 147 23.39 -14.03 13.31
N SER A 148 23.21 -14.59 14.51
CA SER A 148 24.28 -14.97 15.42
C SER A 148 24.92 -16.21 14.82
N GLY A 149 25.77 -15.97 13.83
CA GLY A 149 26.30 -16.98 12.93
C GLY A 149 27.71 -16.65 12.47
N LEU A 150 28.57 -16.26 13.40
CA LEU A 150 30.00 -16.54 13.28
C LEU A 150 30.39 -17.32 14.54
N PRO A 151 30.63 -18.64 14.45
CA PRO A 151 31.35 -19.32 15.52
C PRO A 151 32.76 -18.74 15.55
N SER A 152 33.06 -17.96 16.59
CA SER A 152 34.42 -17.58 16.92
C SER A 152 35.23 -18.85 17.22
N GLY A 153 36.27 -19.07 16.41
CA GLY A 153 37.44 -19.85 16.78
C GLY A 153 37.36 -21.34 16.45
N HIS A 154 37.88 -21.71 15.29
CA HIS A 154 38.80 -22.85 15.08
C HIS A 154 39.57 -22.57 13.78
N MET A 155 40.76 -22.00 13.89
CA MET A 155 41.69 -21.92 12.76
C MET A 155 42.19 -23.34 12.45
N PRO A 156 42.14 -23.82 11.19
CA PRO A 156 42.92 -24.99 10.81
C PRO A 156 44.42 -24.63 10.82
N PRO A 157 45.33 -25.58 11.12
CA PRO A 157 46.76 -25.29 11.11
C PRO A 157 47.21 -24.93 9.69
N ILE A 158 47.89 -23.79 9.58
CA ILE A 158 48.52 -23.28 8.37
C ILE A 158 49.56 -24.30 7.89
N ARG A 159 49.33 -24.88 6.71
CA ARG A 159 50.39 -25.56 5.96
C ARG A 159 51.31 -24.48 5.38
N PRO A 160 52.64 -24.63 5.42
CA PRO A 160 53.53 -23.70 4.74
C PRO A 160 53.30 -23.79 3.22
N PRO A 161 53.33 -22.66 2.49
CA PRO A 161 53.18 -22.66 1.05
C PRO A 161 54.39 -23.32 0.38
N PRO A 162 54.20 -24.11 -0.69
CA PRO A 162 55.33 -24.57 -1.51
C PRO A 162 55.96 -23.37 -2.23
N HIS A 163 57.28 -23.42 -2.38
CA HIS A 163 58.14 -22.42 -3.00
C HIS A 163 57.47 -21.56 -4.09
N MET A 164 57.48 -20.24 -3.88
CA MET A 164 57.19 -19.25 -4.91
C MET A 164 58.36 -19.21 -5.90
N MET A 165 58.12 -19.61 -7.15
CA MET A 165 59.00 -19.22 -8.26
C MET A 165 58.83 -17.71 -8.52
N PRO A 166 59.90 -16.97 -8.83
CA PRO A 166 59.78 -15.58 -9.22
C PRO A 166 59.02 -15.45 -10.55
N PRO A 167 58.23 -14.37 -10.75
CA PRO A 167 57.50 -14.14 -11.98
C PRO A 167 58.47 -13.89 -13.16
N PRO A 168 58.12 -14.32 -14.39
CA PRO A 168 58.91 -13.98 -15.57
C PRO A 168 58.83 -12.47 -15.87
N PRO A 169 59.87 -11.90 -16.52
CA PRO A 169 59.90 -10.48 -16.86
C PRO A 169 58.79 -10.10 -17.86
N PRO A 170 58.30 -8.85 -17.83
CA PRO A 170 57.21 -8.41 -18.69
C PRO A 170 57.66 -8.39 -20.16
N MET A 171 56.94 -9.13 -21.00
CA MET A 171 57.03 -8.98 -22.46
C MET A 171 56.42 -7.63 -22.86
N ASN A 172 57.20 -6.84 -23.58
CA ASN A 172 56.82 -5.54 -24.11
C ASN A 172 55.75 -5.69 -25.19
N VAL A 173 54.48 -5.75 -24.80
CA VAL A 173 53.34 -5.69 -25.73
C VAL A 173 53.11 -4.24 -26.15
N PRO A 174 53.08 -3.92 -27.46
CA PRO A 174 52.77 -2.59 -27.92
C PRO A 174 51.32 -2.21 -27.56
N PRO A 175 51.04 -0.92 -27.29
CA PRO A 175 49.70 -0.48 -26.89
C PRO A 175 48.68 -0.74 -28.01
N PRO A 176 47.43 -1.09 -27.66
CA PRO A 176 46.37 -1.24 -28.64
C PRO A 176 46.05 0.10 -29.31
N PRO A 177 45.66 0.10 -30.60
CA PRO A 177 45.31 1.32 -31.32
C PRO A 177 44.06 1.98 -30.70
N PRO A 178 43.95 3.32 -30.75
CA PRO A 178 42.83 4.03 -30.17
C PRO A 178 41.53 3.64 -30.88
N MET A 179 40.57 3.09 -30.12
CA MET A 179 39.22 2.89 -30.62
C MET A 179 38.56 4.25 -30.84
N PHE A 180 38.29 4.57 -32.09
CA PHE A 180 37.53 5.73 -32.51
C PHE A 180 36.07 5.51 -32.09
N ASN A 181 35.65 6.17 -31.01
CA ASN A 181 34.26 6.17 -30.60
C ASN A 181 33.50 7.15 -31.51
N PRO A 182 32.56 6.72 -32.38
CA PRO A 182 31.76 7.68 -33.14
C PRO A 182 30.85 8.44 -32.17
N VAL A 183 31.05 9.75 -32.10
CA VAL A 183 30.18 10.68 -31.39
C VAL A 183 28.79 10.60 -32.03
N PRO A 184 27.70 10.40 -31.25
CA PRO A 184 26.35 10.45 -31.82
C PRO A 184 26.06 11.85 -32.36
N PRO A 185 25.35 11.98 -33.51
CA PRO A 185 25.05 13.29 -34.08
C PRO A 185 24.18 14.12 -33.13
N PRO A 186 24.37 15.45 -33.10
CA PRO A 186 23.55 16.33 -32.29
C PRO A 186 22.09 16.37 -32.80
N PRO A 187 21.11 16.62 -31.92
CA PRO A 187 19.71 16.77 -32.33
C PRO A 187 19.55 18.00 -33.23
N PRO A 188 18.64 17.94 -34.23
CA PRO A 188 18.40 19.06 -35.12
C PRO A 188 17.87 20.28 -34.35
N ASN A 189 18.52 21.39 -34.60
CA ASN A 189 18.25 22.71 -34.05
C ASN A 189 16.85 23.17 -34.51
N LEU A 190 15.82 23.02 -33.66
CA LEU A 190 14.49 23.62 -33.86
C LEU A 190 14.60 25.14 -33.67
N LEU A 191 15.14 25.79 -34.69
CA LEU A 191 15.13 27.23 -34.85
C LEU A 191 13.67 27.71 -34.92
N MET A 192 13.37 28.64 -34.00
CA MET A 192 12.45 29.75 -34.18
C MET A 192 10.98 29.39 -34.43
N ALA A 193 10.22 29.25 -33.34
CA ALA A 193 8.81 29.63 -33.37
C ALA A 193 8.74 31.17 -33.48
N PRO A 194 8.01 31.75 -34.46
CA PRO A 194 7.79 33.19 -34.51
C PRO A 194 6.94 33.65 -33.30
N PRO A 195 7.17 34.85 -32.76
CA PRO A 195 6.38 35.38 -31.64
C PRO A 195 4.91 35.60 -32.06
N PRO A 196 3.96 35.45 -31.13
CA PRO A 196 2.55 35.70 -31.40
C PRO A 196 2.28 37.19 -31.70
N PRO A 197 1.30 37.51 -32.56
CA PRO A 197 0.93 38.90 -32.86
C PRO A 197 0.30 39.60 -31.62
N PRO A 198 0.51 40.92 -31.47
CA PRO A 198 -0.02 41.67 -30.35
C PRO A 198 -1.55 41.81 -30.40
N SER A 199 -2.19 41.60 -29.25
CA SER A 199 -3.62 41.79 -29.00
C SER A 199 -4.01 43.26 -29.21
N GLN A 200 -4.96 43.54 -30.12
CA GLN A 200 -5.57 44.86 -30.20
C GLN A 200 -6.55 45.07 -29.03
N PRO A 201 -6.60 46.28 -28.44
CA PRO A 201 -7.63 46.64 -27.47
C PRO A 201 -8.95 46.94 -28.20
N ALA A 202 -10.01 46.23 -27.86
CA ALA A 202 -11.36 46.62 -28.26
C ALA A 202 -11.74 47.88 -27.46
N MET A 203 -11.88 49.00 -28.17
CA MET A 203 -12.56 50.19 -27.68
C MET A 203 -14.08 49.98 -27.71
N MET A 204 -14.74 50.40 -26.63
CA MET A 204 -16.15 50.80 -26.47
C MET A 204 -17.25 49.80 -26.88
#